data_AF-A0A3A9J7A0-F1
#
_entry.id   AF-A0A3A9J7A0-F1
#
_cell.length_a   1.000
_cell.length_b   1.000
_cell.length_c   1.000
_cell.angle_alpha   90.00
_cell.angle_beta   90.00
_cell.angle_gamma   90.00
#
_symmetry.space_group_name_H-M   'P 1'
#
loop_
_entity.id
_entity.type
_entity.pdbx_description
1 polymer ?
#
loop_
_entity_poly.entity_id
_entity_poly.type
_entity_poly.pdbx_seq_one_letter_code
_entity_poly.pdbx_strand_id
1 'polypeptide(L)'
;MGVNGFPLATQSPAAARMLPRLRLPAVLGLVLLSLSGCSMVSSRASAPSDMASPPIGDLPPRPADPLAAFAARAQLGQEELVGSPPVPVRLMRAYNSGGGRPCRQLLLGSMATGRQALYCETMPGQWDAVRPLLQNGPPIRP
;
A
#
# COMPACT_ATOMS: atom_id res chain seq x y z
N MET A 1 26.09 -35.38 34.16
CA MET A 1 24.94 -36.23 34.50
C MET A 1 23.66 -35.46 34.20
N GLY A 2 22.71 -36.06 33.47
CA GLY A 2 21.37 -35.48 33.24
C GLY A 2 20.92 -35.49 31.77
N VAL A 3 20.92 -36.65 31.13
CA VAL A 3 20.24 -36.90 29.85
C VAL A 3 18.78 -37.26 30.14
N ASN A 4 17.83 -36.48 29.59
CA ASN A 4 16.41 -36.81 29.53
C ASN A 4 15.97 -36.38 28.12
N GLY A 5 15.48 -37.21 27.22
CA GLY A 5 14.68 -38.41 27.38
C GLY A 5 13.44 -38.21 26.52
N PHE A 6 13.62 -38.20 25.19
CA PHE A 6 12.52 -38.06 24.22
C PHE A 6 11.73 -39.35 24.14
N PRO A 7 10.39 -39.36 24.34
CA PRO A 7 9.58 -40.50 23.97
C PRO A 7 9.33 -40.49 22.45
N LEU A 8 9.87 -41.52 21.78
CA LEU A 8 9.43 -41.97 20.46
C LEU A 8 8.06 -42.62 20.60
N ALA A 9 7.00 -41.88 20.27
CA ALA A 9 5.68 -42.46 20.05
C ALA A 9 5.50 -42.73 18.55
N THR A 10 5.88 -43.95 18.16
CA THR A 10 5.49 -44.60 16.91
C THR A 10 3.98 -44.87 16.93
N GLN A 11 3.21 -44.21 16.06
CA GLN A 11 1.84 -44.63 15.74
C GLN A 11 1.56 -44.45 14.25
N SER A 12 1.73 -45.54 13.49
CA SER A 12 1.07 -45.75 12.21
C SER A 12 -0.28 -46.44 12.43
N PRO A 13 -1.37 -45.88 11.90
CA PRO A 13 -2.49 -46.68 11.45
C PRO A 13 -2.60 -46.67 9.92
N ALA A 14 -2.86 -47.86 9.41
CA ALA A 14 -3.02 -48.19 8.01
C ALA A 14 -4.26 -47.54 7.37
N ALA A 15 -4.10 -47.25 6.08
CA ALA A 15 -5.10 -47.29 5.02
C ALA A 15 -6.59 -47.20 5.40
N ALA A 16 -7.19 -46.03 5.19
CA ALA A 16 -8.58 -45.93 4.75
C ALA A 16 -8.62 -45.12 3.45
N ARG A 17 -8.78 -45.84 2.34
CA ARG A 17 -9.15 -45.28 1.04
C ARG A 17 -10.47 -44.53 1.19
N MET A 18 -10.44 -43.21 1.06
CA MET A 18 -11.61 -42.46 0.61
C MET A 18 -11.13 -41.46 -0.44
N LEU A 19 -11.22 -41.88 -1.69
CA LEU A 19 -11.16 -40.99 -2.85
C LEU A 19 -12.31 -39.97 -2.69
N PRO A 20 -12.02 -38.66 -2.60
CA PRO A 20 -13.07 -37.67 -2.76
C PRO A 20 -13.56 -37.76 -4.20
N ARG A 21 -14.82 -38.16 -4.35
CA ARG A 21 -15.54 -38.13 -5.62
C ARG A 21 -15.44 -36.71 -6.19
N LEU A 22 -14.68 -36.58 -7.27
CA LEU A 22 -14.66 -35.47 -8.21
C LEU A 22 -16.10 -35.03 -8.49
N ARG A 23 -16.56 -33.93 -7.87
CA ARG A 23 -17.74 -33.19 -8.33
C ARG A 23 -17.27 -32.25 -9.43
N LEU A 24 -17.15 -32.84 -10.62
CA LEU A 24 -16.69 -32.21 -11.86
C LEU A 24 -17.86 -31.71 -12.75
N PRO A 25 -18.74 -30.79 -12.31
CA PRO A 25 -19.44 -29.97 -13.29
C PRO A 25 -19.37 -28.45 -13.06
N ALA A 26 -18.84 -27.97 -11.92
CA ALA A 26 -18.85 -26.54 -11.61
C ALA A 26 -17.71 -25.73 -12.24
N VAL A 27 -16.63 -26.39 -12.67
CA VAL A 27 -15.42 -25.72 -13.21
C VAL A 27 -15.58 -25.35 -14.69
N LEU A 28 -16.48 -26.01 -15.44
CA LEU A 28 -16.67 -25.73 -16.87
C LEU A 28 -17.53 -24.47 -17.15
N GLY A 29 -18.38 -24.06 -16.20
CA GLY A 29 -19.27 -22.90 -16.39
C GLY A 29 -18.58 -21.55 -16.23
N LEU A 30 -17.50 -21.46 -15.44
CA LEU A 30 -16.89 -20.17 -15.08
C LEU A 30 -15.83 -19.71 -16.10
N VAL A 31 -15.30 -20.62 -16.93
CA VAL A 31 -14.34 -20.31 -18.01
C VAL A 31 -15.03 -19.64 -19.22
N LEU A 32 -16.34 -19.86 -19.41
CA LEU A 32 -17.10 -19.26 -20.51
C LEU A 32 -17.56 -17.81 -20.25
N LEU A 33 -17.56 -17.34 -18.99
CA LEU A 33 -17.93 -15.95 -18.68
C LEU A 33 -16.77 -14.95 -18.80
N SER A 34 -15.52 -15.40 -18.89
CA SER A 34 -14.35 -14.51 -18.96
C SER A 34 -13.98 -14.04 -20.37
N LEU A 35 -14.76 -14.39 -21.41
CA LEU A 35 -14.46 -14.04 -22.82
C LEU A 35 -15.43 -13.04 -23.46
N SER A 36 -16.37 -12.44 -22.71
CA SER A 36 -17.28 -11.41 -23.23
C SER A 36 -17.03 -10.08 -22.50
N GLY A 37 -16.20 -9.23 -23.10
CA GLY A 37 -15.95 -7.89 -22.53
C GLY A 37 -14.80 -7.09 -23.13
N CYS A 38 -14.37 -7.39 -24.35
CA CYS A 38 -13.54 -6.50 -25.14
C CYS A 38 -14.18 -6.38 -26.52
N SER A 39 -14.76 -5.21 -26.83
CA SER A 39 -14.88 -4.59 -28.17
C SER A 39 -16.15 -3.73 -28.27
N MET A 40 -15.99 -2.40 -28.13
CA MET A 40 -16.57 -1.36 -29.02
C MET A 40 -16.28 0.00 -28.36
N VAL A 41 -15.20 0.70 -28.70
CA VAL A 41 -14.96 1.50 -29.92
C VAL A 41 -16.02 2.58 -30.16
N SER A 42 -15.64 3.80 -29.75
CA SER A 42 -15.79 5.07 -30.46
C SER A 42 -17.20 5.54 -30.87
N SER A 43 -17.67 6.65 -30.30
CA SER A 43 -17.57 8.00 -30.90
C SER A 43 -18.64 8.97 -30.38
N ARG A 44 -18.22 10.24 -30.19
CA ARG A 44 -18.99 11.49 -30.07
C ARG A 44 -19.50 11.91 -28.69
N ALA A 45 -18.74 12.82 -28.09
CA ALA A 45 -19.24 14.19 -27.89
C ALA A 45 -18.04 15.15 -27.82
N SER A 46 -17.72 15.76 -28.95
CA SER A 46 -16.93 16.98 -28.98
C SER A 46 -17.74 18.08 -28.29
N ALA A 47 -17.43 18.37 -27.04
CA ALA A 47 -17.75 19.66 -26.45
C ALA A 47 -16.45 20.47 -26.47
N PRO A 48 -16.39 21.62 -27.15
CA PRO A 48 -15.35 22.60 -26.88
C PRO A 48 -15.72 23.23 -25.53
N SER A 49 -15.33 22.59 -24.45
CA SER A 49 -15.14 23.32 -23.21
C SER A 49 -13.84 24.07 -23.36
N ASP A 50 -13.94 25.30 -23.86
CA ASP A 50 -13.02 26.39 -23.56
C ASP A 50 -13.02 26.63 -22.03
N MET A 51 -12.56 25.63 -21.29
CA MET A 51 -12.03 25.82 -19.96
C MET A 51 -10.60 26.23 -20.20
N ALA A 52 -10.41 27.55 -20.30
CA ALA A 52 -9.12 28.19 -20.17
C ALA A 52 -8.37 27.49 -19.03
N SER A 53 -7.40 26.63 -19.37
CA SER A 53 -6.38 26.23 -18.41
C SER A 53 -5.77 27.53 -17.93
N PRO A 54 -5.81 27.85 -16.61
CA PRO A 54 -5.00 28.94 -16.13
C PRO A 54 -3.57 28.65 -16.61
N PRO A 55 -2.84 29.65 -17.13
CA PRO A 55 -1.44 29.43 -17.47
C PRO A 55 -0.80 28.78 -16.26
N ILE A 56 -0.16 27.62 -16.46
CA ILE A 56 0.79 27.07 -15.51
C ILE A 56 1.92 28.09 -15.50
N GLY A 57 1.71 29.19 -14.78
CA GLY A 57 2.75 30.13 -14.44
C GLY A 57 3.79 29.30 -13.71
N ASP A 58 5.05 29.44 -14.10
CA ASP A 58 6.18 28.82 -13.45
C ASP A 58 6.02 28.92 -11.93
N LEU A 59 5.55 27.83 -11.31
CA LEU A 59 5.50 27.78 -9.86
C LEU A 59 6.94 27.87 -9.41
N PRO A 60 7.28 28.80 -8.51
CA PRO A 60 8.63 28.93 -8.02
C PRO A 60 9.10 27.56 -7.51
N PRO A 61 10.37 27.18 -7.74
CA PRO A 61 10.90 25.90 -7.31
C PRO A 61 10.57 25.72 -5.83
N ARG A 62 9.71 24.75 -5.52
CA ARG A 62 9.26 24.53 -4.15
C ARG A 62 10.52 24.26 -3.32
N PRO A 63 10.77 25.02 -2.24
CA PRO A 63 11.92 24.76 -1.39
C PRO A 63 11.91 23.29 -0.99
N ALA A 64 13.08 22.64 -1.04
CA ALA A 64 13.21 21.21 -0.81
C ALA A 64 12.57 20.84 0.54
N ASP A 65 11.43 20.14 0.50
CA ASP A 65 10.73 19.72 1.71
C ASP A 65 11.60 18.70 2.45
N PRO A 66 12.13 19.02 3.64
CA PRO A 66 13.03 18.13 4.35
C PRO A 66 12.33 16.82 4.76
N LEU A 67 11.01 16.85 4.92
CA LEU A 67 10.21 15.64 5.18
C LEU A 67 10.10 14.77 3.94
N ALA A 68 9.98 15.35 2.74
CA ALA A 68 10.02 14.59 1.49
C ALA A 68 11.39 13.92 1.29
N ALA A 69 12.48 14.62 1.62
CA ALA A 69 13.83 14.05 1.55
C ALA A 69 14.01 12.88 2.55
N PHE A 70 13.45 13.00 3.76
CA PHE A 70 13.42 11.90 4.72
C PHE A 70 12.58 10.74 4.19
N ALA A 71 11.37 11.04 3.69
CA ALA A 71 10.48 10.07 3.10
C ALA A 71 11.16 9.30 1.97
N ALA A 72 11.99 9.92 1.13
CA ALA A 72 12.68 9.24 0.03
C ALA A 72 13.71 8.20 0.51
N ARG A 73 14.48 8.50 1.55
CA ARG A 73 15.62 7.68 1.98
C ARG A 73 15.33 6.73 3.13
N ALA A 74 14.35 7.04 3.97
CA ALA A 74 14.19 6.35 5.26
C ALA A 74 13.87 4.86 5.11
N GLN A 75 14.40 4.04 6.02
CA GLN A 75 13.99 2.65 6.20
C GLN A 75 12.87 2.52 7.23
N LEU A 76 12.14 1.41 7.20
CA LEU A 76 11.04 1.17 8.13
C LEU A 76 11.54 1.18 9.58
N GLY A 77 10.92 1.98 10.43
CA GLY A 77 11.33 2.17 11.83
C GLY A 77 12.46 3.18 12.05
N GLN A 78 13.11 3.67 11.00
CA GLN A 78 14.13 4.72 11.11
C GLN A 78 13.52 6.00 11.66
N GLU A 79 14.24 6.67 12.56
CA GLU A 79 13.87 7.92 13.17
C GLU A 79 14.99 8.96 13.01
N GLU A 80 14.63 10.21 12.71
CA GLU A 80 15.55 11.32 12.52
C GLU A 80 14.92 12.65 12.96
N LEU A 81 15.72 13.61 13.41
CA LEU A 81 15.28 14.98 13.64
C LEU A 81 15.26 15.75 12.31
N VAL A 82 14.09 16.22 11.88
CA VAL A 82 13.89 16.86 10.58
C VAL A 82 13.27 18.25 10.75
N GLY A 83 13.70 19.21 9.92
CA GLY A 83 13.14 20.56 9.85
C GLY A 83 13.82 21.60 10.75
N SER A 84 13.21 22.78 10.83
CA SER A 84 13.61 23.89 11.70
C SER A 84 12.36 24.59 12.25
N PRO A 85 12.04 24.45 13.56
CA PRO A 85 12.78 23.70 14.56
C PRO A 85 12.80 22.19 14.29
N PRO A 86 13.83 21.46 14.76
CA PRO A 86 13.93 20.02 14.55
C PRO A 86 12.83 19.26 15.30
N VAL A 87 12.12 18.39 14.57
CA VAL A 87 11.08 17.51 15.13
C VAL A 87 11.47 16.05 14.87
N PRO A 88 11.30 15.12 15.83
CA PRO A 88 11.54 13.70 15.57
C PRO A 88 10.53 13.18 14.56
N VAL A 89 11.03 12.48 13.54
CA VAL A 89 10.23 11.90 12.46
C VAL A 89 10.62 10.45 12.30
N ARG A 90 9.64 9.55 12.36
CA ARG A 90 9.83 8.11 12.20
C ARG A 90 9.07 7.57 11.00
N LEU A 91 9.71 6.76 10.18
CA LEU A 91 8.99 6.01 9.14
C LEU A 91 8.23 4.83 9.77
N MET A 92 6.91 4.83 9.66
CA MET A 92 6.07 3.81 10.28
C MET A 92 5.64 2.72 9.33
N ARG A 93 5.31 3.08 8.08
CA ARG A 93 4.80 2.14 7.09
C ARG A 93 5.29 2.53 5.70
N ALA A 94 5.53 1.51 4.87
CA ALA A 94 5.75 1.66 3.43
C ALA A 94 4.79 0.70 2.71
N TYR A 95 4.05 1.20 1.73
CA TYR A 95 3.04 0.44 0.99
C TYR A 95 2.76 1.07 -0.37
N ASN A 96 2.18 0.32 -1.29
CA ASN A 96 1.70 0.88 -2.56
C ASN A 96 0.25 1.34 -2.42
N SER A 97 -0.06 2.54 -2.94
CA SER A 97 -1.43 3.03 -3.06
C SER A 97 -2.24 2.15 -4.02
N GLY A 98 -3.57 2.33 -4.06
CA GLY A 98 -4.42 1.63 -5.01
C GLY A 98 -4.04 1.86 -6.48
N GLY A 99 -3.36 2.97 -6.79
CA GLY A 99 -2.79 3.26 -8.12
C GLY A 99 -1.38 2.70 -8.33
N GLY A 100 -0.87 1.85 -7.44
CA GLY A 100 0.46 1.24 -7.54
C GLY A 100 1.63 2.13 -7.14
N ARG A 101 1.40 3.41 -6.84
CA ARG A 101 2.48 4.34 -6.43
C ARG A 101 2.96 4.00 -5.01
N PRO A 102 4.28 3.97 -4.76
CA PRO A 102 4.78 3.73 -3.42
C PRO A 102 4.53 4.94 -2.53
N CYS A 103 4.10 4.65 -1.31
CA CYS A 103 3.71 5.60 -0.29
C CYS A 103 4.35 5.22 1.04
N ARG A 104 4.67 6.24 1.83
CA ARG A 104 5.35 6.14 3.11
C ARG A 104 4.61 6.97 4.13
N GLN A 105 4.26 6.33 5.24
CA GLN A 105 3.57 6.95 6.36
C GLN A 105 4.56 7.28 7.45
N LEU A 106 4.66 8.56 7.78
CA LEU A 106 5.57 9.10 8.77
C LEU A 106 4.80 9.43 10.05
N LEU A 107 5.44 9.25 11.20
CA LEU A 107 5.02 9.82 12.46
C LEU A 107 5.91 11.03 12.77
N LEU A 108 5.31 12.18 13.03
CA LEU A 108 6.00 13.40 13.42
C LEU A 108 5.72 13.68 14.90
N GLY A 109 6.77 13.72 15.71
CA GLY A 109 6.66 13.82 17.16
C GLY A 109 6.80 12.46 17.85
N SER A 110 6.21 12.34 19.05
CA SER A 110 6.28 11.12 19.85
C SER A 110 5.25 10.07 19.40
N MET A 111 5.45 8.81 19.79
CA MET A 111 4.45 7.73 19.54
C MET A 111 3.09 7.99 20.20
N ALA A 112 3.05 8.74 21.30
CA ALA A 112 1.83 8.98 22.07
C ALA A 112 1.00 10.17 21.54
N THR A 113 1.66 11.21 21.02
CA THR A 113 1.01 12.48 20.65
C THR A 113 1.34 12.93 19.23
N GLY A 114 2.13 12.15 18.50
CA GLY A 114 2.61 12.51 17.18
C GLY A 114 1.50 12.52 16.13
N ARG A 115 1.68 13.37 15.12
CA ARG A 115 0.79 13.44 13.96
C ARG A 115 1.31 12.52 12.86
N GLN A 116 0.40 11.88 12.14
CA GLN A 116 0.78 11.09 10.97
C GLN A 116 0.80 11.99 9.72
N ALA A 117 1.83 11.83 8.90
CA ALA A 117 1.89 12.40 7.55
C ALA A 117 2.05 11.28 6.53
N LEU A 118 1.51 11.48 5.34
CA LEU A 118 1.61 10.53 4.24
C LEU A 118 2.32 11.19 3.07
N TYR A 119 3.35 10.53 2.56
CA TYR A 119 4.08 10.94 1.38
C TYR A 119 3.98 9.84 0.33
N CYS A 120 3.75 10.20 -0.92
CA CYS A 120 3.74 9.25 -2.03
C CYS A 120 4.67 9.71 -3.15
N GLU A 121 5.32 8.75 -3.79
CA GLU A 121 6.23 9.01 -4.90
C GLU A 121 5.44 9.36 -6.15
N THR A 122 5.54 10.61 -6.62
CA THR A 122 4.83 11.11 -7.81
C THR A 122 5.64 10.82 -9.07
N MET A 123 6.97 10.91 -8.97
CA MET A 123 7.94 10.51 -9.98
C MET A 123 9.11 9.84 -9.25
N PRO A 124 9.95 9.03 -9.91
CA PRO A 124 11.10 8.40 -9.27
C PRO A 124 11.96 9.41 -8.49
N GLY A 125 12.07 9.22 -7.18
CA GLY A 125 12.78 10.11 -6.23
C GLY A 125 12.01 11.35 -5.77
N GLN A 126 10.86 11.67 -6.37
CA GLN A 126 10.03 12.83 -6.02
C GLN A 126 8.86 12.41 -5.12
N TRP A 127 8.92 12.82 -3.86
CA TRP A 127 7.95 12.48 -2.84
C TRP A 127 7.10 13.69 -2.48
N ASP A 128 5.79 13.58 -2.62
CA ASP A 128 4.85 14.65 -2.28
C ASP A 128 3.98 14.27 -1.10
N ALA A 129 3.70 15.25 -0.23
CA ALA A 129 2.73 15.11 0.83
C ALA A 129 1.32 14.92 0.25
N VAL A 130 0.60 13.91 0.73
CA VAL A 130 -0.77 13.63 0.32
C VAL A 130 -1.69 13.55 1.53
N ARG A 131 -2.96 13.92 1.31
CA ARG A 131 -3.99 13.80 2.34
C ARG A 131 -4.57 12.37 2.31
N PRO A 132 -4.58 11.64 3.44
CA PRO A 132 -5.26 10.36 3.48
C PRO A 132 -6.77 10.56 3.31
N LEU A 133 -7.36 9.82 2.37
CA LEU A 133 -8.79 9.86 2.08
C LEU A 133 -9.64 9.27 3.22
N LEU A 134 -9.06 8.32 3.97
CA LEU A 134 -9.68 7.66 5.10
C LEU A 134 -8.87 7.94 6.36
N GLN A 135 -9.07 9.11 6.96
CA GLN A 135 -8.54 9.40 8.30
C GLN A 135 -9.29 8.61 9.39
N ASN A 136 -10.51 8.13 9.08
CA ASN A 136 -11.43 7.46 9.99
C ASN A 136 -11.82 6.06 9.46
N GLY A 137 -10.85 5.25 9.03
CA GLY A 137 -11.12 3.82 8.81
C GLY A 137 -11.75 3.21 10.07
N PRO A 138 -12.64 2.20 9.97
CA PRO A 138 -13.28 1.62 11.13
C PRO A 138 -12.21 1.20 12.13
N PRO A 139 -12.40 1.43 13.45
CA PRO A 139 -11.43 1.04 14.44
C PRO A 139 -11.09 -0.44 14.23
N ILE A 140 -9.79 -0.74 14.10
CA ILE A 140 -9.30 -2.12 14.06
C ILE A 140 -9.83 -2.78 15.34
N ARG A 141 -10.82 -3.67 15.18
CA ARG A 141 -11.37 -4.45 16.27
C ARG A 141 -10.45 -5.66 16.49
N PRO A 142 -10.03 -5.93 17.73
CA PRO A 142 -9.19 -7.09 18.07
C PRO A 142 -9.88 -8.42 17.72
#